data_AF-R5QMP8-F1
#
_entry.id   AF-R5QMP8-F1
#
_cell.length_a   1.000
_cell.length_b   1.000
_cell.length_c   1.000
_cell.angle_alpha   90.00
_cell.angle_beta   90.00
_cell.angle_gamma   90.00
#
_symmetry.space_group_name_H-M   'P 1'
#
loop_
_entity.id
_entity.type
_entity.pdbx_description
1 polymer ?
#
loop_
_entity_poly.entity_id
_entity_poly.type
_entity_poly.pdbx_seq_one_letter_code
_entity_poly.pdbx_strand_id
1 'polypeptide(L)'
;MIEKLKKKYMANCIFATVLLWALAAVFVAITWDDLNVLFQKPLKIEDLKAEDIQKNVKVEGDIYYFMDYYAYQENDKGGMTAMQFMVPVGEAEYMGVNCSGSTMNRAKENMDAYWAYLDGDESAMDKLQPVKISGTIQPLSGDYLTYFNEFVDRLGLPEKSAALFLPYVINDGDIGEGNMVTIIFFILLAAGALIGGIYMLVSGIKGKNVKALEEYCERKGNKEYILSQIEYFYQMQPAVQGMRIGQDYFMAVKGTKVYFAEADQVLWVYENVVQHRTNFIPTGKTYSVVVMLYDGRIFDIPMSRKTASQEALQYIAANMPYLFIGYDEDWVELYNTERDRMRQTVRSRKQEYEVNMTGTAGDMASAPDTEMQKF
;
A
#
# COMPACT_ATOMS: atom_id res chain seq x y z
N MET A 1 20.85 -1.60 -25.82
CA MET A 1 19.86 -0.73 -25.15
C MET A 1 19.03 -1.48 -24.11
N ILE A 2 18.47 -2.63 -24.48
CA ILE A 2 17.60 -3.44 -23.60
C ILE A 2 18.28 -3.77 -22.27
N GLU A 3 19.55 -4.19 -22.30
CA GLU A 3 20.29 -4.55 -21.10
C GLU A 3 20.39 -3.38 -20.10
N LYS A 4 20.66 -2.16 -20.61
CA LYS A 4 20.70 -0.94 -19.79
C LYS A 4 19.34 -0.65 -19.14
N LEU A 5 18.24 -0.88 -19.86
CA LEU A 5 16.88 -0.70 -19.35
C LEU A 5 16.50 -1.76 -18.32
N LYS A 6 16.88 -3.03 -18.55
CA LYS A 6 16.72 -4.12 -17.57
C LYS A 6 17.50 -3.85 -16.31
N LYS A 7 18.78 -3.46 -16.41
CA LYS A 7 19.63 -3.13 -15.26
C LYS A 7 19.07 -1.98 -14.43
N LYS A 8 18.62 -0.90 -15.08
CA LYS A 8 17.96 0.23 -14.40
C LYS A 8 16.67 -0.20 -13.70
N TYR A 9 15.84 -1.01 -14.36
CA TYR A 9 14.61 -1.51 -13.77
C TYR A 9 14.86 -2.46 -12.59
N MET A 10 15.84 -3.35 -12.70
CA MET A 10 16.28 -4.24 -11.63
C MET A 10 16.76 -3.45 -10.42
N ALA A 11 17.59 -2.41 -10.60
CA ALA A 11 18.04 -1.56 -9.50
C ALA A 11 16.86 -0.92 -8.74
N ASN A 12 15.86 -0.41 -9.47
CA ASN A 12 14.64 0.14 -8.86
C ASN A 12 13.83 -0.94 -8.11
N CYS A 13 13.74 -2.15 -8.66
CA CYS A 13 13.04 -3.26 -8.00
C CYS A 13 13.77 -3.69 -6.72
N ILE A 14 15.10 -3.74 -6.72
CA ILE A 14 15.90 -4.02 -5.52
C ILE A 14 15.67 -2.95 -4.46
N PHE A 15 15.74 -1.67 -4.85
CA PHE A 15 15.50 -0.57 -3.92
C PHE A 15 14.10 -0.64 -3.30
N ALA A 16 13.05 -0.86 -4.12
CA ALA A 16 11.69 -1.03 -3.63
C ALA A 16 11.55 -2.25 -2.71
N THR A 17 12.25 -3.35 -3.00
CA THR A 17 12.26 -4.55 -2.16
C THR A 17 12.85 -4.26 -0.79
N VAL A 18 14.00 -3.59 -0.74
CA VAL A 18 14.66 -3.21 0.52
C VAL A 18 13.72 -2.34 1.37
N LEU A 19 13.04 -1.36 0.76
CA LEU A 19 12.07 -0.53 1.47
C LEU A 19 10.89 -1.34 2.02
N LEU A 20 10.33 -2.27 1.24
CA LEU A 20 9.23 -3.12 1.69
C LEU A 20 9.65 -4.05 2.82
N TRP A 21 10.85 -4.62 2.76
CA TRP A 21 11.34 -5.50 3.83
C TRP A 21 11.73 -4.72 5.10
N ALA A 22 12.27 -3.51 4.96
CA ALA A 22 12.46 -2.61 6.10
C ALA A 22 11.12 -2.27 6.76
N LEU A 23 10.08 -1.99 5.96
CA LEU A 23 8.73 -1.75 6.48
C LEU A 23 8.15 -2.99 7.19
N ALA A 24 8.35 -4.19 6.63
CA ALA A 24 7.94 -5.44 7.28
C ALA A 24 8.63 -5.62 8.64
N ALA A 25 9.94 -5.32 8.73
CA ALA A 25 10.68 -5.38 9.99
C ALA A 25 10.14 -4.39 11.03
N VAL A 26 9.70 -3.18 10.61
CA VAL A 26 9.05 -2.21 11.50
C VAL A 26 7.75 -2.76 12.07
N PHE A 27 6.89 -3.37 11.26
CA PHE A 27 5.64 -3.97 11.74
C PHE A 27 5.86 -5.10 12.74
N VAL A 28 6.89 -5.93 12.51
CA VAL A 28 7.28 -6.98 13.47
C VAL A 28 7.84 -6.36 14.75
N ALA A 29 8.65 -5.31 14.65
CA ALA A 29 9.23 -4.64 15.83
C ALA A 29 8.16 -4.00 16.72
N ILE A 30 7.11 -3.40 16.13
CA ILE A 30 5.99 -2.81 16.88
C ILE A 30 5.25 -3.87 17.71
N THR A 31 5.14 -5.10 17.21
CA THR A 31 4.39 -6.19 17.86
C THR A 31 5.30 -7.19 18.57
N TRP A 32 6.57 -6.86 18.77
CA TRP A 32 7.57 -7.81 19.26
C TRP A 32 7.24 -8.36 20.65
N ASP A 33 6.85 -7.48 21.58
CA ASP A 33 6.48 -7.87 22.94
C ASP A 33 5.25 -8.78 22.94
N ASP A 34 4.20 -8.40 22.22
CA ASP A 34 2.97 -9.20 22.08
C ASP A 34 3.24 -10.57 21.45
N LEU A 35 4.11 -10.64 20.43
CA LEU A 35 4.53 -11.88 19.80
C LEU A 35 5.26 -12.79 20.80
N ASN A 36 6.12 -12.24 21.64
CA ASN A 36 6.78 -13.02 22.69
C ASN A 36 5.76 -13.58 23.68
N VAL A 37 4.78 -12.77 24.11
CA VAL A 37 3.70 -13.22 25.00
C VAL A 37 2.86 -14.32 24.35
N LEU A 38 2.56 -14.23 23.06
CA LEU A 38 1.78 -15.24 22.34
C LEU A 38 2.35 -16.65 22.52
N PHE A 39 3.69 -16.78 22.47
CA PHE A 39 4.40 -18.06 22.62
C PHE A 39 4.67 -18.48 24.07
N GLN A 40 4.36 -17.64 25.06
CA GLN A 40 4.46 -18.04 26.46
C GLN A 40 3.42 -19.10 26.80
N LYS A 41 3.82 -20.03 27.67
CA LYS A 41 2.87 -20.91 28.36
C LYS A 41 2.16 -20.07 29.44
N PRO A 42 0.82 -20.05 29.47
CA PRO A 42 0.11 -19.29 30.50
C PRO A 42 0.34 -19.89 31.89
N LEU A 43 0.53 -19.03 32.88
CA LEU A 43 0.49 -19.40 34.30
C LEU A 43 -0.96 -19.44 34.78
N LYS A 44 -1.22 -20.28 35.78
CA LYS A 44 -2.53 -20.35 36.42
C LYS A 44 -2.68 -19.20 37.39
N ILE A 45 -3.79 -18.45 37.29
CA ILE A 45 -4.07 -17.30 38.17
C ILE A 45 -4.09 -17.74 39.64
N GLU A 46 -4.60 -18.95 39.89
CA GLU A 46 -4.71 -19.56 41.21
C GLU A 46 -3.35 -19.92 41.83
N ASP A 47 -2.31 -20.08 40.99
CA ASP A 47 -0.96 -20.49 41.39
C ASP A 47 0.05 -19.33 41.34
N LEU A 48 -0.39 -18.10 41.04
CA LEU A 48 0.50 -16.95 40.91
C LEU A 48 1.19 -16.63 42.24
N LYS A 49 2.46 -16.28 42.18
CA LYS A 49 3.18 -15.68 43.32
C LYS A 49 3.39 -14.19 43.07
N ALA A 50 3.69 -13.44 44.13
CA ALA A 50 4.05 -12.02 44.01
C ALA A 50 5.17 -11.76 42.98
N GLU A 51 6.15 -12.68 42.87
CA GLU A 51 7.25 -12.59 41.90
C GLU A 51 6.83 -12.81 40.43
N ASP A 52 5.69 -13.46 40.20
CA ASP A 52 5.14 -13.70 38.85
C ASP A 52 4.32 -12.51 38.34
N ILE A 53 3.93 -11.58 39.23
CA ILE A 53 3.11 -10.40 38.89
C ILE A 53 4.02 -9.32 38.30
N GLN A 54 4.28 -9.46 37.01
CA GLN A 54 5.12 -8.55 36.24
C GLN A 54 4.58 -8.38 34.82
N LYS A 55 5.05 -7.33 34.15
CA LYS A 55 4.67 -7.01 32.77
C LYS A 55 4.87 -8.21 31.84
N ASN A 56 3.94 -8.42 30.91
CA ASN A 56 4.03 -9.39 29.84
C ASN A 56 4.06 -10.86 30.31
N VAL A 57 3.52 -11.15 31.50
CA VAL A 57 3.26 -12.53 31.93
C VAL A 57 1.87 -12.94 31.49
N LYS A 58 1.81 -14.01 30.69
CA LYS A 58 0.55 -14.60 30.23
C LYS A 58 -0.08 -15.44 31.33
N VAL A 59 -1.37 -15.26 31.58
CA VAL A 59 -2.11 -15.95 32.64
C VAL A 59 -3.47 -16.45 32.16
N GLU A 60 -3.95 -17.53 32.77
CA GLU A 60 -5.31 -18.06 32.57
C GLU A 60 -5.83 -18.67 33.88
N GLY A 61 -7.14 -18.59 34.14
CA GLY A 61 -7.72 -19.17 35.36
C GLY A 61 -9.19 -18.84 35.55
N ASP A 62 -9.77 -19.41 36.59
CA ASP A 62 -11.13 -19.13 37.03
C ASP A 62 -11.09 -18.25 38.28
N ILE A 63 -11.67 -17.05 38.21
CA ILE A 63 -11.81 -16.14 39.36
C ILE A 63 -13.25 -16.20 39.88
N TYR A 64 -13.39 -16.40 41.18
CA TYR A 64 -14.71 -16.41 41.85
C TYR A 64 -14.96 -15.09 42.57
N TYR A 65 -13.95 -14.57 43.27
CA TYR A 65 -14.07 -13.42 44.15
C TYR A 65 -13.66 -12.13 43.44
N PHE A 66 -14.60 -11.19 43.37
CA PHE A 66 -14.39 -9.83 42.87
C PHE A 66 -14.75 -8.89 44.01
N MET A 67 -13.78 -8.18 44.55
CA MET A 67 -13.94 -7.41 45.79
C MET A 67 -14.80 -6.17 45.56
N ASP A 68 -14.39 -5.33 44.61
CA ASP A 68 -15.08 -4.13 44.17
C ASP A 68 -14.48 -3.70 42.82
N TYR A 69 -15.02 -2.64 42.20
CA TYR A 69 -14.40 -2.01 41.04
C TYR A 69 -13.80 -0.64 41.42
N TYR A 70 -12.72 -0.27 40.72
CA TYR A 70 -12.07 1.04 40.90
C TYR A 70 -12.16 1.92 39.64
N ALA A 71 -12.49 1.34 38.48
CA ALA A 71 -12.68 2.08 37.24
C ALA A 71 -13.71 1.39 36.35
N TYR A 72 -14.37 2.18 35.51
CA TYR A 72 -15.31 1.69 34.50
C TYR A 72 -15.31 2.58 33.26
N GLN A 73 -15.80 2.02 32.15
CA GLN A 73 -16.06 2.74 30.91
C GLN A 73 -17.55 2.69 30.59
N GLU A 74 -18.09 3.79 30.08
CA GLU A 74 -19.47 3.90 29.60
C GLU A 74 -19.51 4.25 28.12
N ASN A 75 -20.56 3.82 27.44
CA ASN A 75 -20.91 4.32 26.11
C ASN A 75 -21.69 5.65 26.20
N ASP A 76 -21.90 6.29 25.06
CA ASP A 76 -22.65 7.57 24.94
C ASP A 76 -24.09 7.53 25.48
N LYS A 77 -24.63 6.33 25.75
CA LYS A 77 -25.98 6.11 26.29
C LYS A 77 -25.96 5.80 27.79
N GLY A 78 -24.82 5.91 28.47
CA GLY A 78 -24.64 5.61 29.90
C GLY A 78 -24.62 4.12 30.23
N GLY A 79 -24.47 3.25 29.23
CA GLY A 79 -24.31 1.81 29.45
C GLY A 79 -22.85 1.45 29.68
N MET A 80 -22.57 0.75 30.77
CA MET A 80 -21.24 0.24 31.10
C MET A 80 -20.73 -0.73 30.02
N THR A 81 -19.52 -0.51 29.51
CA THR A 81 -18.89 -1.33 28.46
C THR A 81 -17.71 -2.15 28.97
N ALA A 82 -17.01 -1.65 29.99
CA ALA A 82 -15.92 -2.35 30.66
C ALA A 82 -15.81 -1.91 32.13
N MET A 83 -15.28 -2.79 32.99
CA MET A 83 -14.99 -2.50 34.40
C MET A 83 -13.66 -3.12 34.81
N GLN A 84 -12.92 -2.41 35.66
CA GLN A 84 -11.71 -2.92 36.30
C GLN A 84 -12.03 -3.27 37.76
N PHE A 85 -12.02 -4.56 38.03
CA PHE A 85 -12.31 -5.12 39.34
C PHE A 85 -11.03 -5.41 40.11
N MET A 86 -11.06 -5.24 41.42
CA MET A 86 -10.02 -5.70 42.32
C MET A 86 -10.26 -7.18 42.67
N VAL A 87 -9.27 -8.02 42.43
CA VAL A 87 -9.36 -9.46 42.71
C VAL A 87 -8.17 -9.92 43.56
N PRO A 88 -8.35 -10.91 44.45
CA PRO A 88 -7.23 -11.55 45.12
C PRO A 88 -6.41 -12.35 44.12
N VAL A 89 -5.09 -12.27 44.25
CA VAL A 89 -4.12 -13.02 43.45
C VAL A 89 -3.00 -13.54 44.34
N GLY A 90 -2.52 -14.74 44.03
CA GLY A 90 -1.56 -15.42 44.90
C GLY A 90 -2.05 -15.65 46.32
N GLU A 91 -1.17 -15.54 47.31
CA GLU A 91 -1.48 -15.90 48.69
C GLU A 91 -2.17 -14.77 49.46
N ALA A 92 -1.79 -13.51 49.21
CA ALA A 92 -2.31 -12.36 49.96
C ALA A 92 -2.46 -11.07 49.13
N GLU A 93 -1.98 -11.07 47.89
CA GLU A 93 -1.91 -9.91 47.03
C GLU A 93 -3.24 -9.64 46.31
N TYR A 94 -3.39 -8.41 45.82
CA TYR A 94 -4.53 -7.98 45.03
C TYR A 94 -4.05 -7.25 43.79
N MET A 95 -4.73 -7.45 42.66
CA MET A 95 -4.51 -6.68 41.45
C MET A 95 -5.80 -6.47 40.67
N GLY A 96 -5.75 -5.64 39.63
CA GLY A 96 -6.88 -5.38 38.76
C GLY A 96 -7.16 -6.53 37.78
N VAL A 97 -8.42 -6.69 37.39
CA VAL A 97 -8.83 -7.43 36.19
C VAL A 97 -9.81 -6.58 35.40
N ASN A 98 -9.44 -6.27 34.17
CA ASN A 98 -10.28 -5.52 33.24
C ASN A 98 -11.16 -6.51 32.45
N CYS A 99 -12.48 -6.39 32.62
CA CYS A 99 -13.47 -7.25 31.98
C CYS A 99 -14.39 -6.41 31.08
N SER A 100 -14.86 -7.00 29.99
CA SER A 100 -15.90 -6.41 29.13
C SER A 100 -16.99 -7.43 28.78
N GLY A 101 -18.10 -6.97 28.19
CA GLY A 101 -19.15 -7.85 27.67
C GLY A 101 -19.73 -8.83 28.70
N SER A 102 -19.85 -10.11 28.33
CA SER A 102 -20.39 -11.15 29.21
C SER A 102 -19.49 -11.45 30.42
N THR A 103 -18.17 -11.34 30.28
CA THR A 103 -17.23 -11.54 31.39
C THR A 103 -17.46 -10.47 32.45
N MET A 104 -17.60 -9.20 32.05
CA MET A 104 -17.90 -8.09 32.97
C MET A 104 -19.22 -8.29 33.71
N ASN A 105 -20.27 -8.68 33.00
CA ASN A 105 -21.58 -8.92 33.63
C ASN A 105 -21.49 -10.00 34.70
N ARG A 106 -20.78 -11.10 34.42
CA ARG A 106 -20.60 -12.17 35.40
C ARG A 106 -19.71 -11.74 36.57
N ALA A 107 -18.61 -11.04 36.32
CA ALA A 107 -17.75 -10.50 37.38
C ALA A 107 -18.54 -9.58 38.32
N LYS A 108 -19.42 -8.74 37.75
CA LYS A 108 -20.34 -7.90 38.53
C LYS A 108 -21.35 -8.71 39.34
N GLU A 109 -21.97 -9.75 38.76
CA GLU A 109 -22.87 -10.64 39.51
C GLU A 109 -22.17 -11.28 40.72
N ASN A 110 -20.93 -11.75 40.54
CA ASN A 110 -20.13 -12.31 41.63
C ASN A 110 -19.77 -11.26 42.70
N MET A 111 -19.40 -10.04 42.28
CA MET A 111 -19.11 -8.93 43.18
C MET A 111 -20.34 -8.55 44.01
N ASP A 112 -21.50 -8.41 43.36
CA ASP A 112 -22.76 -8.07 44.03
C ASP A 112 -23.15 -9.17 45.03
N ALA A 113 -22.92 -10.46 44.71
CA ALA A 113 -23.11 -11.57 45.63
C ALA A 113 -22.13 -11.56 46.82
N TYR A 114 -20.86 -11.17 46.59
CA TYR A 114 -19.88 -11.00 47.65
C TYR A 114 -20.26 -9.89 48.64
N TRP A 115 -20.73 -8.75 48.14
CA TRP A 115 -21.24 -7.68 49.00
C TRP A 115 -22.49 -8.10 49.77
N ALA A 116 -23.43 -8.80 49.14
CA ALA A 116 -24.61 -9.32 49.84
C ALA A 116 -24.23 -10.28 50.99
N TYR A 117 -23.20 -11.10 50.80
CA TYR A 117 -22.65 -11.93 51.86
C TYR A 117 -22.07 -11.11 53.01
N LEU A 118 -21.27 -10.07 52.72
CA LEU A 118 -20.74 -9.17 53.75
C LEU A 118 -21.83 -8.40 54.51
N ASP A 119 -22.95 -8.12 53.84
CA ASP A 119 -24.14 -7.50 54.45
C ASP A 119 -25.03 -8.51 55.22
N GLY A 120 -24.68 -9.80 55.23
CA GLY A 120 -25.30 -10.84 56.06
C GLY A 120 -26.17 -11.87 55.33
N ASP A 121 -26.27 -11.85 53.99
CA ASP A 121 -26.88 -12.95 53.22
C ASP A 121 -25.88 -14.09 53.02
N GLU A 122 -25.79 -15.00 53.99
CA GLU A 122 -24.90 -16.17 53.94
C GLU A 122 -25.13 -17.05 52.68
N SER A 123 -26.34 -17.05 52.12
CA SER A 123 -26.68 -17.83 50.91
C SER A 123 -26.14 -17.20 49.61
N ALA A 124 -25.66 -15.96 49.65
CA ALA A 124 -25.14 -15.29 48.47
C ALA A 124 -23.86 -15.96 47.93
N MET A 125 -23.07 -16.62 48.79
CA MET A 125 -21.87 -17.35 48.37
C MET A 125 -22.15 -18.55 47.46
N ASP A 126 -23.32 -19.19 47.61
CA ASP A 126 -23.75 -20.29 46.73
C ASP A 126 -24.03 -19.82 45.29
N LYS A 127 -24.16 -18.50 45.08
CA LYS A 127 -24.45 -17.88 43.77
C LYS A 127 -23.17 -17.58 42.96
N LEU A 128 -21.98 -17.66 43.58
CA LEU A 128 -20.71 -17.41 42.87
C LEU A 128 -20.49 -18.44 41.77
N GLN A 129 -20.16 -17.96 40.58
CA GLN A 129 -19.81 -18.82 39.44
C GLN A 129 -18.41 -18.48 38.92
N PRO A 130 -17.65 -19.46 38.42
CA PRO A 130 -16.32 -19.19 37.89
C PRO A 130 -16.36 -18.18 36.74
N VAL A 131 -15.48 -17.18 36.80
CA VAL A 131 -15.23 -16.25 35.71
C VAL A 131 -13.92 -16.63 35.05
N LYS A 132 -14.03 -17.13 33.82
CA LYS A 132 -12.86 -17.50 33.00
C LYS A 132 -12.14 -16.25 32.56
N ILE A 133 -10.90 -16.10 33.02
CA ILE A 133 -10.01 -15.01 32.62
C ILE A 133 -8.83 -15.61 31.88
N SER A 134 -8.49 -15.03 30.74
CA SER A 134 -7.25 -15.35 30.01
C SER A 134 -6.70 -14.07 29.43
N GLY A 135 -5.50 -13.69 29.83
CA GLY A 135 -4.94 -12.41 29.41
C GLY A 135 -3.47 -12.27 29.74
N THR A 136 -3.02 -11.02 29.76
CA THR A 136 -1.63 -10.66 30.06
C THR A 136 -1.58 -9.63 31.17
N ILE A 137 -0.68 -9.84 32.13
CA ILE A 137 -0.43 -8.88 33.21
C ILE A 137 0.27 -7.65 32.63
N GLN A 138 -0.30 -6.46 32.87
CA GLN A 138 0.25 -5.17 32.49
C GLN A 138 0.32 -4.23 33.68
N PRO A 139 1.36 -3.38 33.79
CA PRO A 139 1.38 -2.32 34.80
C PRO A 139 0.27 -1.31 34.50
N LEU A 140 -0.40 -0.84 35.55
CA LEU A 140 -1.34 0.27 35.42
C LEU A 140 -0.58 1.56 35.06
N SER A 141 -1.20 2.39 34.24
CA SER A 141 -0.66 3.70 33.85
C SER A 141 -1.77 4.71 33.61
N GLY A 142 -1.41 6.00 33.59
CA GLY A 142 -2.36 7.10 33.36
C GLY A 142 -3.49 7.13 34.39
N ASP A 143 -4.71 7.43 33.92
CA ASP A 143 -5.88 7.60 34.78
C ASP A 143 -6.23 6.35 35.58
N TYR A 144 -6.04 5.15 35.02
CA TYR A 144 -6.31 3.89 35.73
C TYR A 144 -5.39 3.67 36.92
N LEU A 145 -4.14 4.11 36.86
CA LEU A 145 -3.24 4.08 38.01
C LEU A 145 -3.69 5.06 39.09
N THR A 146 -4.17 6.25 38.70
CA THR A 146 -4.74 7.23 39.63
C THR A 146 -5.96 6.66 40.35
N TYR A 147 -6.92 6.10 39.61
CA TYR A 147 -8.13 5.49 40.18
C TYR A 147 -7.82 4.32 41.11
N PHE A 148 -6.83 3.50 40.75
CA PHE A 148 -6.34 2.43 41.60
C PHE A 148 -5.78 2.95 42.93
N ASN A 149 -4.92 3.97 42.89
CA ASN A 149 -4.34 4.54 44.11
C ASN A 149 -5.41 5.17 45.00
N GLU A 150 -6.34 5.93 44.42
CA GLU A 150 -7.48 6.50 45.16
C GLU A 150 -8.36 5.42 45.81
N PHE A 151 -8.56 4.30 45.11
CA PHE A 151 -9.27 3.15 45.64
C PHE A 151 -8.56 2.56 46.87
N VAL A 152 -7.26 2.32 46.79
CA VAL A 152 -6.45 1.77 47.89
C VAL A 152 -6.42 2.74 49.07
N ASP A 153 -6.25 4.04 48.83
CA ASP A 153 -6.26 5.08 49.86
C ASP A 153 -7.60 5.12 50.60
N ARG A 154 -8.71 4.97 49.88
CA ARG A 154 -10.08 4.96 50.44
C ARG A 154 -10.32 3.78 51.37
N LEU A 155 -9.60 2.66 51.23
CA LEU A 155 -9.70 1.53 52.15
C LEU A 155 -9.13 1.86 53.55
N GLY A 156 -8.31 2.91 53.67
CA GLY A 156 -7.75 3.35 54.97
C GLY A 156 -6.84 2.31 55.63
N LEU A 157 -6.20 1.45 54.82
CA LEU A 157 -5.39 0.35 55.31
C LEU A 157 -4.04 0.82 55.86
N PRO A 158 -3.46 0.12 56.85
CA PRO A 158 -2.06 0.32 57.23
C PRO A 158 -1.12 0.09 56.03
N GLU A 159 0.01 0.79 56.00
CA GLU A 159 0.99 0.76 54.89
C GLU A 159 1.36 -0.66 54.45
N LYS A 160 1.58 -1.58 55.40
CA LYS A 160 1.92 -2.98 55.10
C LYS A 160 0.80 -3.74 54.38
N SER A 161 -0.45 -3.41 54.66
CA SER A 161 -1.62 -4.03 54.01
C SER A 161 -1.93 -3.35 52.67
N ALA A 162 -1.75 -2.03 52.58
CA ALA A 162 -1.86 -1.30 51.32
C ALA A 162 -0.82 -1.79 50.29
N ALA A 163 0.38 -2.16 50.74
CA ALA A 163 1.44 -2.70 49.87
C ALA A 163 1.09 -4.04 49.19
N LEU A 164 0.05 -4.74 49.63
CA LEU A 164 -0.46 -5.96 48.98
C LEU A 164 -1.30 -5.66 47.73
N PHE A 165 -1.74 -4.41 47.55
CA PHE A 165 -2.46 -3.96 46.37
C PHE A 165 -1.45 -3.55 45.29
N LEU A 166 -1.21 -4.46 44.35
CA LEU A 166 -0.21 -4.29 43.31
C LEU A 166 -0.81 -3.53 42.11
N PRO A 167 -0.14 -2.47 41.61
CA PRO A 167 -0.66 -1.62 40.53
C PRO A 167 -0.51 -2.27 39.15
N TYR A 168 -1.07 -3.48 39.02
CA TYR A 168 -1.10 -4.28 37.81
C TYR A 168 -2.54 -4.64 37.45
N VAL A 169 -2.76 -4.97 36.19
CA VAL A 169 -4.07 -5.39 35.68
C VAL A 169 -3.91 -6.56 34.71
N ILE A 170 -4.80 -7.54 34.78
CA ILE A 170 -5.01 -8.50 33.69
C ILE A 170 -6.06 -7.90 32.75
N ASN A 171 -5.70 -7.71 31.48
CA ASN A 171 -6.68 -7.41 30.44
C ASN A 171 -7.24 -8.72 29.86
N ASP A 172 -8.50 -9.03 30.15
CA ASP A 172 -9.15 -10.25 29.67
C ASP A 172 -9.26 -10.26 28.14
N GLY A 173 -8.72 -11.30 27.52
CA GLY A 173 -8.66 -11.49 26.07
C GLY A 173 -7.43 -10.90 25.36
N ASP A 174 -6.63 -10.08 26.05
CA ASP A 174 -5.49 -9.39 25.44
C ASP A 174 -4.18 -10.21 25.54
N ILE A 175 -3.31 -10.03 24.53
CA ILE A 175 -2.00 -10.67 24.43
C ILE A 175 -0.94 -9.58 24.37
N GLY A 176 -0.16 -9.44 25.45
CA GLY A 176 0.75 -8.32 25.59
C GLY A 176 -0.02 -7.02 25.86
N GLU A 177 0.33 -5.96 25.15
CA GLU A 177 -0.32 -4.64 25.24
C GLU A 177 -1.50 -4.50 24.26
N GLY A 178 -1.58 -5.38 23.25
CA GLY A 178 -2.59 -5.35 22.21
C GLY A 178 -3.61 -6.47 22.29
N ASN A 179 -4.77 -6.27 21.66
CA ASN A 179 -5.71 -7.35 21.39
C ASN A 179 -5.24 -8.19 20.19
N MET A 180 -5.74 -9.43 20.10
CA MET A 180 -5.36 -10.37 19.04
C MET A 180 -5.61 -9.83 17.62
N VAL A 181 -6.64 -9.00 17.42
CA VAL A 181 -6.96 -8.39 16.13
C VAL A 181 -5.84 -7.47 15.65
N THR A 182 -5.31 -6.64 16.55
CA THR A 182 -4.21 -5.70 16.26
C THR A 182 -2.94 -6.45 15.88
N ILE A 183 -2.60 -7.51 16.61
CA ILE A 183 -1.44 -8.36 16.33
C ILE A 183 -1.58 -9.00 14.94
N ILE A 184 -2.73 -9.63 14.65
CA ILE A 184 -2.99 -10.26 13.35
C ILE A 184 -2.89 -9.23 12.22
N PHE A 185 -3.43 -8.03 12.41
CA PHE A 185 -3.37 -6.96 11.42
C PHE A 185 -1.92 -6.61 11.06
N PHE A 186 -1.04 -6.39 12.04
CA PHE A 186 0.37 -6.09 11.79
C PHE A 186 1.14 -7.27 11.17
N ILE A 187 0.84 -8.51 11.56
CA ILE A 187 1.41 -9.71 10.92
C ILE A 187 1.01 -9.76 9.44
N LEU A 188 -0.25 -9.49 9.11
CA LEU A 188 -0.72 -9.46 7.72
C LEU A 188 -0.07 -8.34 6.92
N LEU A 189 0.14 -7.16 7.51
CA LEU A 189 0.89 -6.08 6.88
C LEU A 189 2.35 -6.45 6.61
N ALA A 190 3.03 -7.07 7.58
CA ALA A 190 4.40 -7.56 7.42
C ALA A 190 4.49 -8.62 6.31
N ALA A 191 3.58 -9.60 6.31
CA ALA A 191 3.51 -10.64 5.28
C ALA A 191 3.24 -10.05 3.89
N GLY A 192 2.30 -9.10 3.78
CA GLY A 192 2.00 -8.40 2.54
C GLY A 192 3.21 -7.63 1.98
N ALA A 193 3.96 -6.95 2.85
CA ALA A 193 5.18 -6.25 2.47
C ALA A 193 6.29 -7.22 2.02
N LEU A 194 6.47 -8.36 2.69
CA LEU A 194 7.41 -9.41 2.28
C LEU A 194 7.06 -9.98 0.90
N ILE A 195 5.80 -10.36 0.68
CA ILE A 195 5.28 -10.88 -0.60
C ILE A 195 5.45 -9.83 -1.70
N GLY A 196 5.12 -8.56 -1.42
CA GLY A 196 5.33 -7.44 -2.34
C GLY A 196 6.80 -7.30 -2.75
N GLY A 197 7.72 -7.41 -1.79
CA GLY A 197 9.16 -7.39 -2.06
C GLY A 197 9.60 -8.55 -2.96
N ILE A 198 9.15 -9.78 -2.69
CA ILE A 198 9.42 -10.96 -3.53
C ILE A 198 8.90 -10.73 -4.96
N TYR A 199 7.67 -10.23 -5.10
CA TYR A 199 7.09 -9.92 -6.40
C TYR A 199 7.93 -8.88 -7.16
N MET A 200 8.41 -7.83 -6.49
CA MET A 200 9.27 -6.83 -7.10
C MET A 200 10.59 -7.42 -7.58
N LEU A 201 11.26 -8.26 -6.78
CA LEU A 201 12.46 -8.98 -7.20
C LEU A 201 12.22 -9.85 -8.44
N VAL A 202 11.16 -10.67 -8.42
CA VAL A 202 10.81 -11.54 -9.55
C VAL A 202 10.51 -10.71 -10.80
N SER A 203 9.80 -9.59 -10.65
CA SER A 203 9.51 -8.67 -11.76
C SER A 203 10.78 -8.06 -12.34
N GLY A 204 11.72 -7.65 -11.48
CA GLY A 204 13.03 -7.12 -11.86
C GLY A 204 13.88 -8.14 -12.61
N ILE A 205 14.00 -9.37 -12.09
CA ILE A 205 14.75 -10.48 -12.71
C ILE A 205 14.18 -10.83 -14.07
N LYS A 206 12.85 -10.90 -14.19
CA LYS A 206 12.17 -11.18 -15.47
C LYS A 206 12.23 -10.01 -16.47
N GLY A 207 12.73 -8.84 -16.07
CA GLY A 207 12.80 -7.67 -16.94
C GLY A 207 11.43 -7.24 -17.47
N LYS A 208 10.39 -7.25 -16.60
CA LYS A 208 8.99 -6.99 -17.00
C LYS A 208 8.82 -5.72 -17.85
N ASN A 209 9.65 -4.72 -17.63
CA ASN A 209 9.60 -3.43 -18.32
C ASN A 209 9.91 -3.49 -19.83
N VAL A 210 10.62 -4.53 -20.29
CA VAL A 210 10.94 -4.74 -21.71
C VAL A 210 10.25 -5.99 -22.30
N LYS A 211 9.46 -6.71 -21.50
CA LYS A 211 8.83 -7.98 -21.90
C LYS A 211 8.00 -7.85 -23.19
N ALA A 212 7.22 -6.78 -23.31
CA ALA A 212 6.40 -6.54 -24.51
C ALA A 212 7.25 -6.33 -25.77
N LEU A 213 8.45 -5.76 -25.64
CA LEU A 213 9.41 -5.60 -26.73
C LEU A 213 10.03 -6.95 -27.11
N GLU A 214 10.39 -7.76 -26.11
CA GLU A 214 10.93 -9.10 -26.35
C GLU A 214 9.91 -10.02 -27.01
N GLU A 215 8.67 -10.01 -26.55
CA GLU A 215 7.55 -10.75 -27.15
C GLU A 215 7.27 -10.29 -28.59
N TYR A 216 7.42 -8.99 -28.88
CA TYR A 216 7.32 -8.47 -30.25
C TYR A 216 8.42 -9.07 -31.15
N CYS A 217 9.68 -9.06 -30.70
CA CYS A 217 10.79 -9.63 -31.47
C CYS A 217 10.62 -11.13 -31.69
N GLU A 218 10.08 -11.86 -30.71
CA GLU A 218 9.80 -13.31 -30.83
C GLU A 218 8.72 -13.60 -31.87
N ARG A 219 7.65 -12.81 -31.92
CA ARG A 219 6.56 -12.99 -32.89
C ARG A 219 6.97 -12.73 -34.34
N LYS A 220 7.93 -11.83 -34.59
CA LYS A 220 8.34 -11.45 -35.95
C LYS A 220 9.23 -12.48 -36.67
N GLY A 221 9.74 -13.48 -35.95
CA GLY A 221 10.67 -14.48 -36.50
C GLY A 221 12.06 -13.90 -36.70
N ASN A 222 13.08 -14.53 -36.11
CA ASN A 222 14.45 -14.01 -35.95
C ASN A 222 14.59 -12.84 -34.95
N LYS A 223 14.44 -13.19 -33.65
CA LYS A 223 14.54 -12.27 -32.51
C LYS A 223 15.80 -11.43 -32.52
N GLU A 224 16.95 -12.02 -32.84
CA GLU A 224 18.25 -11.34 -32.80
C GLU A 224 18.34 -10.25 -33.87
N TYR A 225 17.95 -10.56 -35.11
CA TYR A 225 17.90 -9.58 -36.19
C TYR A 225 16.95 -8.42 -35.88
N ILE A 226 15.71 -8.72 -35.47
CA ILE A 226 14.70 -7.69 -35.16
C ILE A 226 15.17 -6.83 -33.99
N LEU A 227 15.80 -7.44 -32.98
CA LEU A 227 16.38 -6.70 -31.87
C LEU A 227 17.50 -5.77 -32.33
N SER A 228 18.44 -6.22 -33.17
CA SER A 228 19.49 -5.37 -33.72
C SER A 228 18.94 -4.16 -34.49
N GLN A 229 17.85 -4.33 -35.25
CA GLN A 229 17.18 -3.22 -35.94
C GLN A 229 16.62 -2.19 -34.95
N ILE A 230 15.95 -2.65 -33.89
CA ILE A 230 15.41 -1.77 -32.84
C ILE A 230 16.53 -1.08 -32.07
N GLU A 231 17.65 -1.76 -31.81
CA GLU A 231 18.81 -1.15 -31.15
C GLU A 231 19.47 -0.09 -32.02
N TYR A 232 19.63 -0.35 -33.32
CA TYR A 232 20.12 0.62 -34.29
C TYR A 232 19.22 1.86 -34.35
N PHE A 233 17.90 1.66 -34.49
CA PHE A 233 16.90 2.72 -34.42
C PHE A 233 17.05 3.57 -33.15
N TYR A 234 17.21 2.94 -31.99
CA TYR A 234 17.33 3.66 -30.72
C TYR A 234 18.61 4.50 -30.61
N GLN A 235 19.71 4.01 -31.20
CA GLN A 235 21.00 4.71 -31.20
C GLN A 235 21.00 5.88 -32.19
N MET A 236 20.39 5.71 -33.37
CA MET A 236 20.41 6.68 -34.44
C MET A 236 19.38 7.80 -34.28
N GLN A 237 18.21 7.51 -33.71
CA GLN A 237 17.15 8.51 -33.59
C GLN A 237 17.34 9.39 -32.34
N PRO A 238 17.28 10.73 -32.48
CA PRO A 238 17.42 11.64 -31.36
C PRO A 238 16.25 11.49 -30.39
N ALA A 239 16.54 11.69 -29.10
CA ALA A 239 15.53 11.66 -28.05
C ALA A 239 14.93 13.05 -27.86
N VAL A 240 13.64 13.24 -28.17
CA VAL A 240 12.92 14.46 -27.81
C VAL A 240 11.85 14.11 -26.79
N GLN A 241 11.96 14.72 -25.60
CA GLN A 241 11.09 14.40 -24.46
C GLN A 241 10.98 12.89 -24.17
N GLY A 242 12.07 12.14 -24.39
CA GLY A 242 12.14 10.69 -24.18
C GLY A 242 11.54 9.84 -25.31
N MET A 243 11.01 10.47 -26.36
CA MET A 243 10.49 9.81 -27.56
C MET A 243 11.55 9.75 -28.66
N ARG A 244 11.46 8.71 -29.48
CA ARG A 244 12.22 8.48 -30.71
C ARG A 244 11.22 8.02 -31.76
N ILE A 245 11.30 8.65 -32.92
CA ILE A 245 10.39 8.39 -34.03
C ILE A 245 11.25 8.15 -35.26
N GLY A 246 10.92 7.12 -36.02
CA GLY A 246 11.56 6.77 -37.28
C GLY A 246 10.53 6.19 -38.23
N GLN A 247 10.98 5.78 -39.40
CA GLN A 247 10.09 5.28 -40.45
C GLN A 247 9.34 4.01 -40.03
N ASP A 248 10.03 3.11 -39.31
CA ASP A 248 9.49 1.80 -38.94
C ASP A 248 8.99 1.73 -37.50
N TYR A 249 9.53 2.54 -36.60
CA TYR A 249 9.30 2.41 -35.16
C TYR A 249 8.96 3.73 -34.47
N PHE A 250 8.05 3.63 -33.52
CA PHE A 250 7.80 4.63 -32.48
C PHE A 250 8.23 4.05 -31.14
N MET A 251 9.07 4.77 -30.40
CA MET A 251 9.47 4.38 -29.05
C MET A 251 9.51 5.56 -28.10
N ALA A 252 9.01 5.38 -26.89
CA ALA A 252 9.25 6.31 -25.78
C ALA A 252 9.78 5.58 -24.55
N VAL A 253 10.75 6.18 -23.87
CA VAL A 253 11.29 5.66 -22.60
C VAL A 253 11.10 6.71 -21.51
N LYS A 254 10.26 6.40 -20.52
CA LYS A 254 10.00 7.26 -19.35
C LYS A 254 10.27 6.48 -18.07
N GLY A 255 11.26 6.93 -17.30
CA GLY A 255 11.71 6.24 -16.11
C GLY A 255 12.29 4.86 -16.46
N THR A 256 11.53 3.81 -16.16
CA THR A 256 11.82 2.40 -16.50
C THR A 256 10.83 1.83 -17.52
N LYS A 257 9.72 2.52 -17.80
CA LYS A 257 8.70 2.08 -18.77
C LYS A 257 9.18 2.33 -20.20
N VAL A 258 8.93 1.34 -21.05
CA VAL A 258 9.17 1.39 -22.49
C VAL A 258 7.83 1.30 -23.20
N TYR A 259 7.56 2.28 -24.03
CA TYR A 259 6.42 2.32 -24.94
C TYR A 259 6.96 2.04 -26.34
N PHE A 260 6.46 1.01 -27.00
CA PHE A 260 6.99 0.58 -28.29
C PHE A 260 5.89 0.06 -29.22
N ALA A 261 5.90 0.57 -30.45
CA ALA A 261 5.08 0.09 -31.55
C ALA A 261 5.79 0.29 -32.88
N GLU A 262 5.35 -0.44 -33.91
CA GLU A 262 5.63 -0.07 -35.29
C GLU A 262 5.00 1.30 -35.56
N ALA A 263 5.68 2.14 -36.34
CA ALA A 263 5.19 3.47 -36.68
C ALA A 263 3.85 3.41 -37.42
N ASP A 264 3.59 2.35 -38.20
CA ASP A 264 2.34 2.14 -38.93
C ASP A 264 1.13 1.83 -38.03
N GLN A 265 1.36 1.52 -36.76
CA GLN A 265 0.30 1.27 -35.78
C GLN A 265 -0.19 2.56 -35.13
N VAL A 266 0.57 3.66 -35.19
CA VAL A 266 0.19 4.92 -34.56
C VAL A 266 -0.89 5.58 -35.40
N LEU A 267 -2.04 5.91 -34.80
CA LEU A 267 -3.15 6.53 -35.53
C LEU A 267 -3.40 7.98 -35.09
N TRP A 268 -3.41 8.19 -33.79
CA TRP A 268 -3.87 9.43 -33.19
C TRP A 268 -3.07 9.76 -31.93
N VAL A 269 -2.72 11.02 -31.79
CA VAL A 269 -1.97 11.51 -30.63
C VAL A 269 -2.56 12.82 -30.11
N TYR A 270 -2.69 12.95 -28.79
CA TYR A 270 -3.16 14.18 -28.15
C TYR A 270 -2.53 14.42 -26.78
N GLU A 271 -2.60 15.66 -26.30
CA GLU A 271 -2.22 16.03 -24.93
C GLU A 271 -3.38 15.70 -23.98
N ASN A 272 -3.05 15.05 -22.85
CA ASN A 272 -4.00 14.83 -21.77
C ASN A 272 -3.50 15.53 -20.49
N VAL A 273 -4.40 16.31 -19.87
CA VAL A 273 -4.12 17.10 -18.67
C VAL A 273 -5.13 16.75 -17.59
N VAL A 274 -4.64 16.16 -16.50
CA VAL A 274 -5.49 15.82 -15.34
C VAL A 274 -5.26 16.84 -14.24
N GLN A 275 -6.33 17.52 -13.80
CA GLN A 275 -6.28 18.44 -12.67
C GLN A 275 -6.63 17.71 -11.38
N HIS A 276 -5.71 17.70 -10.43
CA HIS A 276 -5.94 17.15 -9.11
C HIS A 276 -6.59 18.19 -8.20
N ARG A 277 -7.53 17.72 -7.36
CA ARG A 277 -8.22 18.54 -6.36
C ARG A 277 -8.24 17.81 -5.02
N THR A 278 -8.08 18.54 -3.93
CA THR A 278 -8.23 18.07 -2.56
C THR A 278 -9.21 19.01 -1.86
N ASN A 279 -10.29 18.48 -1.28
CA ASN A 279 -11.36 19.31 -0.70
C ASN A 279 -11.81 20.43 -1.66
N PHE A 280 -12.01 20.07 -2.94
CA PHE A 280 -12.35 20.96 -4.06
C PHE A 280 -11.30 22.01 -4.46
N ILE A 281 -10.20 22.15 -3.72
CA ILE A 281 -9.10 23.07 -4.02
C ILE A 281 -8.13 22.43 -5.02
N PRO A 282 -7.78 23.09 -6.16
CA PRO A 282 -6.77 22.60 -7.09
C PRO A 282 -5.40 22.45 -6.43
N THR A 283 -4.80 21.26 -6.53
CA THR A 283 -3.50 20.93 -5.91
C THR A 283 -2.37 20.74 -6.92
N GLY A 284 -2.71 20.52 -8.19
CA GLY A 284 -1.72 20.39 -9.25
C GLY A 284 -2.33 19.86 -10.54
N LYS A 285 -1.50 19.77 -11.57
CA LYS A 285 -1.85 19.16 -12.85
C LYS A 285 -0.80 18.12 -13.24
N THR A 286 -1.24 17.00 -13.76
CA THR A 286 -0.38 16.04 -14.44
C THR A 286 -0.59 16.13 -15.94
N TYR A 287 0.51 16.00 -16.69
CA TYR A 287 0.53 16.17 -18.14
C TYR A 287 1.02 14.87 -18.77
N SER A 288 0.41 14.51 -19.89
CA SER A 288 0.79 13.33 -20.67
C SER A 288 0.54 13.55 -22.15
N VAL A 289 1.23 12.76 -22.97
CA VAL A 289 0.90 12.60 -24.38
C VAL A 289 0.32 11.21 -24.54
N VAL A 290 -0.91 11.14 -25.03
CA VAL A 290 -1.63 9.90 -25.29
C VAL A 290 -1.43 9.53 -26.75
N VAL A 291 -0.94 8.31 -26.99
CA VAL A 291 -0.76 7.73 -28.33
C VAL A 291 -1.71 6.55 -28.47
N MET A 292 -2.63 6.65 -29.41
CA MET A 292 -3.66 5.65 -29.70
C MET A 292 -3.20 4.78 -30.86
N LEU A 293 -3.10 3.47 -30.62
CA LEU A 293 -2.64 2.51 -31.61
C LEU A 293 -3.79 1.77 -32.30
N TYR A 294 -3.55 1.27 -33.51
CA TYR A 294 -4.53 0.51 -34.26
C TYR A 294 -4.98 -0.78 -33.54
N ASP A 295 -4.04 -1.50 -32.92
CA ASP A 295 -4.32 -2.72 -32.15
C ASP A 295 -5.09 -2.48 -30.83
N GLY A 296 -5.50 -1.25 -30.56
CA GLY A 296 -6.26 -0.87 -29.37
C GLY A 296 -5.40 -0.54 -28.15
N ARG A 297 -4.07 -0.74 -28.22
CA ARG A 297 -3.19 -0.29 -27.14
C ARG A 297 -3.16 1.24 -27.07
N ILE A 298 -3.12 1.75 -25.85
CA ILE A 298 -3.01 3.17 -25.55
C ILE A 298 -1.70 3.39 -24.79
N PHE A 299 -0.84 4.26 -25.31
CA PHE A 299 0.32 4.73 -24.58
C PHE A 299 0.03 6.08 -23.95
N ASP A 300 -0.19 6.07 -22.64
CA ASP A 300 -0.17 7.28 -21.83
C ASP A 300 1.28 7.54 -21.38
N ILE A 301 1.94 8.48 -22.07
CA ILE A 301 3.36 8.81 -21.88
C ILE A 301 3.46 10.05 -20.98
N PRO A 302 3.96 9.92 -19.74
CA PRO A 302 3.98 11.03 -18.79
C PRO A 302 4.99 12.12 -19.18
N MET A 303 4.57 13.37 -18.99
CA MET A 303 5.36 14.58 -19.24
C MET A 303 5.60 15.34 -17.93
N SER A 304 6.78 15.94 -17.81
CA SER A 304 7.16 16.68 -16.59
C SER A 304 6.35 17.96 -16.39
N ARG A 305 5.87 18.55 -17.48
CA ARG A 305 5.16 19.84 -17.52
C ARG A 305 4.43 20.02 -18.85
N LYS A 306 3.53 21.01 -18.91
CA LYS A 306 2.77 21.37 -20.13
C LYS A 306 3.66 21.66 -21.35
N THR A 307 4.75 22.39 -21.17
CA THR A 307 5.63 22.69 -22.32
C THR A 307 6.31 21.44 -22.86
N ALA A 308 6.60 20.45 -22.00
CA ALA A 308 7.15 19.18 -22.43
C ALA A 308 6.13 18.33 -23.22
N SER A 309 4.83 18.36 -22.87
CA SER A 309 3.79 17.74 -23.70
C SER A 309 3.62 18.44 -25.04
N GLN A 310 3.70 19.77 -25.07
CA GLN A 310 3.63 20.53 -26.32
C GLN A 310 4.84 20.28 -27.23
N GLU A 311 6.06 20.30 -26.69
CA GLU A 311 7.28 19.96 -27.43
C GLU A 311 7.23 18.52 -27.98
N ALA A 312 6.70 17.58 -27.20
CA ALA A 312 6.51 16.21 -27.64
C ALA A 312 5.49 16.09 -28.79
N LEU A 313 4.33 16.77 -28.70
CA LEU A 313 3.35 16.80 -29.77
C LEU A 313 3.90 17.43 -31.05
N GLN A 314 4.65 18.53 -30.93
CA GLN A 314 5.31 19.17 -32.07
C GLN A 314 6.33 18.24 -32.72
N TYR A 315 7.12 17.52 -31.92
CA TYR A 315 8.06 16.52 -32.44
C TYR A 315 7.34 15.39 -33.19
N ILE A 316 6.21 14.90 -32.65
CA ILE A 316 5.38 13.90 -33.35
C ILE A 316 4.81 14.49 -34.65
N ALA A 317 4.26 15.69 -34.62
CA ALA A 317 3.70 16.35 -35.80
C ALA A 317 4.74 16.57 -36.90
N ALA A 318 5.98 16.90 -36.53
CA ALA A 318 7.06 17.08 -37.49
C ALA A 318 7.52 15.78 -38.16
N ASN A 319 7.50 14.65 -37.43
CA ASN A 319 8.02 13.37 -37.93
C ASN A 319 6.92 12.44 -38.48
N MET A 320 5.66 12.64 -38.08
CA MET A 320 4.50 11.87 -38.50
C MET A 320 3.31 12.81 -38.78
N PRO A 321 3.43 13.74 -39.75
CA PRO A 321 2.40 14.76 -40.03
C PRO A 321 1.08 14.17 -40.58
N TYR A 322 1.10 12.91 -40.99
CA TYR A 322 -0.07 12.17 -41.51
C TYR A 322 -1.01 11.64 -40.42
N LEU A 323 -0.64 11.74 -39.14
CA LEU A 323 -1.47 11.31 -38.00
C LEU A 323 -2.63 12.27 -37.73
N PHE A 324 -3.60 11.81 -36.97
CA PHE A 324 -4.52 12.71 -36.26
C PHE A 324 -3.78 13.30 -35.06
N ILE A 325 -3.80 14.63 -34.89
CA ILE A 325 -3.02 15.34 -33.85
C ILE A 325 -3.90 16.35 -33.12
N GLY A 326 -3.96 16.24 -31.80
CA GLY A 326 -4.84 17.04 -30.95
C GLY A 326 -6.07 16.26 -30.50
N TYR A 327 -6.80 16.76 -29.50
CA TYR A 327 -8.02 16.11 -29.04
C TYR A 327 -9.22 16.64 -29.84
N ASP A 328 -10.07 15.72 -30.30
CA ASP A 328 -11.34 16.00 -30.97
C ASP A 328 -12.34 14.89 -30.62
N GLU A 329 -13.58 15.25 -30.28
CA GLU A 329 -14.62 14.29 -29.89
C GLU A 329 -15.01 13.39 -31.07
N ASP A 330 -15.02 13.91 -32.30
CA ASP A 330 -15.33 13.13 -33.50
C ASP A 330 -14.25 12.06 -33.73
N TRP A 331 -13.00 12.34 -33.35
CA TRP A 331 -11.91 11.36 -33.45
C TRP A 331 -11.97 10.30 -32.36
N VAL A 332 -12.50 10.64 -31.17
CA VAL A 332 -12.83 9.63 -30.15
C VAL A 332 -13.84 8.65 -30.70
N GLU A 333 -14.93 9.14 -31.28
CA GLU A 333 -15.96 8.31 -31.89
C GLU A 333 -15.40 7.47 -33.03
N LEU A 334 -14.66 8.09 -33.97
CA LEU A 334 -14.02 7.41 -35.09
C LEU A 334 -13.07 6.30 -34.64
N TYR A 335 -12.24 6.54 -33.61
CA TYR A 335 -11.30 5.54 -33.09
C TYR A 335 -12.01 4.35 -32.42
N ASN A 336 -13.15 4.60 -31.77
CA ASN A 336 -13.89 3.58 -31.03
C ASN A 336 -14.82 2.75 -31.93
N THR A 337 -15.40 3.36 -32.97
CA THR A 337 -16.42 2.74 -33.83
C THR A 337 -15.89 2.32 -35.20
N GLU A 338 -14.99 3.08 -35.79
CA GLU A 338 -14.51 2.94 -37.17
C GLU A 338 -12.98 2.99 -37.27
N ARG A 339 -12.26 2.28 -36.37
CA ARG A 339 -10.79 2.34 -36.28
C ARG A 339 -10.07 1.95 -37.59
N ASP A 340 -10.64 1.02 -38.35
CA ASP A 340 -10.13 0.64 -39.67
C ASP A 340 -10.14 1.82 -40.65
N ARG A 341 -11.21 2.63 -40.64
CA ARG A 341 -11.32 3.85 -41.45
C ARG A 341 -10.29 4.89 -41.02
N MET A 342 -10.06 5.04 -39.72
CA MET A 342 -9.00 5.92 -39.20
C MET A 342 -7.62 5.46 -39.70
N ARG A 343 -7.32 4.15 -39.66
CA ARG A 343 -6.07 3.57 -40.19
C ARG A 343 -5.92 3.81 -41.69
N GLN A 344 -6.96 3.59 -42.47
CA GLN A 344 -6.93 3.83 -43.92
C GLN A 344 -6.64 5.30 -44.23
N THR A 345 -7.24 6.22 -43.47
CA THR A 345 -7.01 7.66 -43.61
C THR A 345 -5.54 8.01 -43.31
N VAL A 346 -4.99 7.51 -42.20
CA VAL A 346 -3.58 7.71 -41.84
C VAL A 346 -2.64 7.16 -42.92
N ARG A 347 -2.93 5.97 -43.45
CA ARG A 347 -2.12 5.34 -44.51
C ARG A 347 -2.15 6.14 -45.81
N SER A 348 -3.32 6.63 -46.21
CA SER A 348 -3.48 7.44 -47.43
C SER A 348 -2.68 8.74 -47.31
N ARG A 349 -2.81 9.45 -46.18
CA ARG A 349 -2.03 10.67 -45.87
C ARG A 349 -0.52 10.40 -45.87
N LYS A 350 -0.09 9.25 -45.34
CA LYS A 350 1.32 8.86 -45.34
C LYS A 350 1.85 8.65 -46.77
N GLN A 351 1.09 7.96 -47.61
CA GLN A 351 1.46 7.75 -49.02
C GLN A 351 1.56 9.08 -49.78
N GLU A 352 0.57 9.96 -49.63
CA GLU A 352 0.61 11.31 -50.23
C GLU A 352 1.84 12.10 -49.78
N TYR A 353 2.18 12.02 -48.48
CA TYR A 353 3.36 12.68 -47.93
C TYR A 353 4.67 12.14 -48.52
N GLU A 354 4.81 10.82 -48.62
CA GLU A 354 6.00 10.16 -49.19
C GLU A 354 6.18 10.47 -50.69
N VAL A 355 5.07 10.51 -51.45
CA VAL A 355 5.06 10.91 -52.87
C VAL A 355 5.47 12.37 -53.03
N ASN A 356 4.92 13.28 -52.22
CA ASN A 356 5.27 14.69 -52.30
C ASN A 356 6.75 14.95 -51.95
N MET A 357 7.30 14.23 -50.96
CA MET A 357 8.73 14.33 -50.61
C MET A 357 9.65 13.83 -51.73
N THR A 358 9.29 12.75 -52.42
CA THR A 358 10.09 12.18 -53.51
C THR A 358 9.97 12.97 -54.82
N GLY A 359 8.80 13.54 -55.12
CA GLY A 359 8.59 14.43 -56.27
C GLY A 359 9.38 15.74 -56.16
N THR A 360 9.41 16.35 -54.97
CA THR A 360 10.16 17.60 -54.74
C THR A 360 11.69 17.42 -54.86
N ALA A 361 12.21 16.21 -54.59
CA ALA A 361 13.62 15.87 -54.81
C ALA A 361 13.95 15.61 -56.30
N GLY A 362 12.98 15.15 -57.09
CA GLY A 362 13.12 14.97 -58.54
C GLY A 362 13.16 16.28 -59.32
N ASP A 363 12.33 17.25 -58.95
CA ASP A 363 12.26 18.56 -59.63
C ASP A 363 13.53 19.41 -59.44
N MET A 364 14.27 19.23 -58.33
CA MET A 364 15.58 19.86 -58.12
C MET A 364 16.71 19.19 -58.92
N ALA A 365 16.53 17.97 -59.42
CA ALA A 365 17.52 17.27 -60.24
C ALA A 365 17.32 17.51 -61.76
N SER A 366 16.22 18.15 -62.16
CA SER A 366 15.85 18.44 -63.56
C SER A 366 15.93 19.91 -63.95
N ALA A 367 16.53 20.77 -63.13
CA ALA A 367 16.86 22.14 -63.55
C ALA A 367 17.97 22.09 -64.63
N PRO A 368 17.72 22.54 -65.88
CA PRO A 368 18.74 22.51 -66.92
C PRO A 368 19.80 23.58 -66.63
N ASP A 369 21.07 23.17 -66.63
CA ASP A 369 22.25 24.03 -66.76
C ASP A 369 22.12 24.91 -68.02
N THR A 370 21.48 26.05 -67.87
CA THR A 370 21.40 27.06 -68.93
C THR A 370 21.49 28.43 -68.29
N GLU A 371 22.73 28.82 -67.97
CA GLU A 371 23.27 30.16 -68.27
C GLU A 371 24.76 30.22 -67.88
N MET A 372 25.59 29.59 -68.69
CA MET A 372 26.96 30.06 -68.93
C MET A 372 27.13 30.26 -70.44
N GLN A 373 26.75 31.43 -70.95
CA GLN A 373 27.31 31.99 -72.18
C GLN A 373 26.90 33.47 -72.37
N LYS A 374 27.91 34.36 -72.26
CA LYS A 374 28.04 35.70 -72.89
C LYS A 374 26.94 36.72 -72.53
N PHE A 375 27.17 37.80 -71.79
CA PHE A 375 28.14 38.89 -72.00
C PHE A 375 28.40 39.64 -70.69
#